data_AF-A0A935DIT2-F1
#
_entry.id   AF-A0A935DIT2-F1
#
_cell.length_a   1.000
_cell.length_b   1.000
_cell.length_c   1.000
_cell.angle_alpha   90.00
_cell.angle_beta   90.00
_cell.angle_gamma   90.00
#
_symmetry.space_group_name_H-M   'P 1'
#
loop_
_entity.id
_entity.type
_entity.pdbx_description
1 polymer ?
#
loop_
_entity_poly.entity_id
_entity_poly.type
_entity_poly.pdbx_seq_one_letter_code
_entity_poly.pdbx_strand_id
1 'polypeptide(L)'
;MLSDKVLAENLDRIDYYTLLGVARDAPLAQIRDAFHKFAIRFHPDQHIDDAETQRRVLKVFKRGSEGYRVLLDPVLRARYDAAVARGESRLSPDAERTKVVGEAKVGSVADEPLPSDIQPLYTQIADSLRRGDVKNAKAFMMLLGRKSNHPKVQALARDVLEAEQNLLRRR
;
A
#
# COMPACT_ATOMS: atom_id res chain seq x y z
N MET A 1 11.13 6.68 28.19
CA MET A 1 10.60 6.21 26.90
C MET A 1 9.79 4.95 27.16
N LEU A 2 8.55 4.84 26.66
CA LEU A 2 7.76 3.62 26.81
C LEU A 2 8.47 2.47 26.10
N SER A 3 8.62 1.31 26.75
CA SER A 3 9.16 0.11 26.14
C SER A 3 8.24 -0.37 25.02
N ASP A 4 8.80 -0.98 23.97
CA ASP A 4 8.07 -1.42 22.78
C ASP A 4 6.90 -2.37 23.11
N LYS A 5 7.05 -3.12 24.21
CA LYS A 5 6.01 -3.97 24.81
C LYS A 5 4.80 -3.17 25.32
N VAL A 6 5.04 -2.07 26.03
CA VAL A 6 3.99 -1.23 26.64
C VAL A 6 3.21 -0.46 25.57
N LEU A 7 3.85 -0.09 24.46
CA LEU A 7 3.21 0.52 23.31
C LEU A 7 2.21 -0.44 22.64
N ALA A 8 2.58 -1.70 22.46
CA ALA A 8 1.71 -2.70 21.85
C ALA A 8 0.50 -3.05 22.73
N GLU A 9 0.65 -3.01 24.06
CA GLU A 9 -0.43 -3.31 25.02
C GLU A 9 -1.43 -2.15 25.18
N ASN A 10 -0.99 -0.90 25.01
CA ASN A 10 -1.84 0.29 25.19
C ASN A 10 -2.31 0.94 23.88
N LEU A 11 -2.13 0.26 22.75
CA LEU A 11 -2.35 0.80 21.40
C LEU A 11 -3.76 1.40 21.18
N ASP A 12 -4.76 0.85 21.86
CA ASP A 12 -6.17 1.28 21.77
C ASP A 12 -6.44 2.61 22.51
N ARG A 13 -5.57 2.98 23.45
CA ARG A 13 -5.65 4.21 24.25
C ARG A 13 -4.71 5.31 23.76
N ILE A 14 -3.89 5.02 22.75
CA ILE A 14 -2.86 5.93 22.26
C ILE A 14 -3.33 6.59 20.98
N ASP A 15 -3.29 7.93 20.99
CA ASP A 15 -3.55 8.80 19.84
C ASP A 15 -2.42 8.69 18.79
N TYR A 16 -2.72 9.01 17.53
CA TYR A 16 -1.74 9.01 16.43
C TYR A 16 -0.55 9.94 16.68
N TYR A 17 -0.80 11.11 17.27
CA TYR A 17 0.24 12.07 17.63
C TYR A 17 1.22 11.48 18.66
N THR A 18 0.68 10.87 19.72
CA THR A 18 1.47 10.22 20.78
C THR A 18 2.22 8.99 20.24
N LEU A 19 1.59 8.23 19.35
CA LEU A 19 2.20 7.04 18.74
C LEU A 19 3.42 7.40 17.89
N LEU A 20 3.32 8.47 17.09
CA LEU A 20 4.43 8.96 16.27
C LEU A 20 5.40 9.87 17.06
N GLY A 21 5.06 10.25 18.29
CA GLY A 21 5.87 11.12 19.13
C GLY A 21 5.94 12.57 18.63
N VAL A 22 4.86 13.05 18.01
CA VAL A 22 4.76 14.41 17.47
C VAL A 22 3.71 15.22 18.23
N ALA A 23 3.88 16.53 18.26
CA ALA A 23 2.90 17.44 18.83
C ALA A 23 1.65 17.55 17.93
N ARG A 24 0.51 17.94 18.51
CA ARG A 24 -0.77 18.07 17.77
C ARG A 24 -0.74 19.20 16.74
N ASP A 25 0.13 20.18 16.92
CA ASP A 25 0.40 21.31 16.04
C ASP A 25 1.59 21.08 15.08
N ALA A 26 2.17 19.87 15.09
CA ALA A 26 3.35 19.57 14.28
C ALA A 26 3.09 19.81 12.77
N PRO A 27 4.05 20.43 12.06
CA PRO A 27 3.97 20.59 10.61
C PRO A 27 4.19 19.25 9.91
N LEU A 28 3.70 19.14 8.67
CA LEU A 28 3.80 17.93 7.85
C LEU A 28 5.23 17.40 7.70
N ALA A 29 6.22 18.30 7.60
CA ALA A 29 7.63 17.92 7.54
C ALA A 29 8.08 17.14 8.78
N GLN A 30 7.68 17.61 9.97
CA GLN A 30 8.02 16.94 11.23
C GLN A 30 7.31 15.59 11.38
N ILE A 31 6.07 15.48 10.88
CA ILE A 31 5.31 14.22 10.87
C ILE A 31 6.00 13.18 9.98
N ARG A 32 6.50 13.59 8.81
CA ARG A 32 7.26 12.72 7.88
C ARG A 32 8.56 12.22 8.52
N ASP A 33 9.32 13.12 9.14
CA ASP A 33 10.58 12.76 9.81
C ASP A 33 10.35 11.83 11.00
N ALA A 34 9.30 12.08 11.78
CA ALA A 34 8.93 11.24 12.92
C ALA A 34 8.49 9.85 12.46
N PHE A 35 7.67 9.76 11.39
CA PHE A 35 7.27 8.48 10.82
C PHE A 35 8.47 7.70 10.27
N HIS A 36 9.44 8.36 9.65
CA HIS A 36 10.66 7.71 9.17
C HIS A 36 11.44 7.06 10.33
N LYS A 37 11.64 7.81 11.43
CA LYS A 37 12.29 7.28 12.65
C LYS A 37 11.50 6.13 13.28
N PHE A 38 10.17 6.26 13.30
CA PHE A 38 9.27 5.22 13.78
C PHE A 38 9.36 3.94 12.93
N ALA A 39 9.34 4.07 11.61
CA ALA A 39 9.39 2.94 10.68
C ALA A 39 10.70 2.15 10.79
N ILE A 40 11.82 2.83 11.01
CA ILE A 40 13.12 2.17 11.25
C ILE A 40 13.08 1.39 12.56
N ARG A 41 12.51 1.97 13.63
CA ARG A 41 12.46 1.35 14.95
C ARG A 41 11.50 0.16 15.05
N PHE A 42 10.38 0.22 14.34
CA PHE A 42 9.31 -0.79 14.39
C PHE A 42 9.20 -1.60 13.10
N HIS A 43 10.31 -1.75 12.36
CA HIS A 43 10.31 -2.51 11.12
C HIS A 43 10.17 -4.02 11.41
N PRO A 44 9.21 -4.74 10.81
CA PRO A 44 8.99 -6.15 11.10
C PRO A 44 10.19 -7.05 10.74
N ASP A 45 11.01 -6.62 9.78
CA ASP A 45 12.21 -7.34 9.32
C ASP A 45 13.35 -7.36 10.36
N GLN A 46 13.33 -6.44 11.34
CA GLN A 46 14.32 -6.45 12.43
C GLN A 46 13.93 -7.38 13.58
N HIS A 47 12.72 -7.97 13.54
CA HIS A 47 12.14 -8.74 14.63
C HIS A 47 11.61 -10.09 14.14
N ILE A 48 12.43 -10.81 13.39
CA ILE A 48 12.08 -12.10 12.77
C ILE A 48 12.24 -13.27 13.77
N ASP A 49 13.12 -13.12 14.77
CA ASP A 49 13.52 -14.23 15.64
C ASP A 49 12.45 -14.63 16.69
N ASP A 50 11.50 -13.73 17.00
CA ASP A 50 10.44 -13.99 17.99
C ASP A 50 9.05 -13.68 17.43
N ALA A 51 8.23 -14.71 17.27
CA ALA A 51 6.91 -14.62 16.65
C ALA A 51 5.93 -13.72 17.44
N GLU A 52 6.05 -13.66 18.77
CA GLU A 52 5.19 -12.81 19.61
C GLU A 52 5.57 -11.33 19.45
N THR A 53 6.86 -11.03 19.50
CA THR A 53 7.43 -9.70 19.24
C THR A 53 7.09 -9.24 17.83
N GLN A 54 7.24 -10.10 16.82
CA GLN A 54 6.86 -9.80 15.45
C GLN A 54 5.38 -9.39 15.35
N ARG A 55 4.47 -10.14 15.99
CA ARG A 55 3.04 -9.81 15.99
C ARG A 55 2.75 -8.46 16.65
N ARG A 56 3.42 -8.16 17.77
CA ARG A 56 3.28 -6.88 18.49
C ARG A 56 3.80 -5.71 17.66
N VAL A 57 5.02 -5.83 17.13
CA VAL A 57 5.65 -4.82 16.28
C VAL A 57 4.83 -4.58 15.03
N LEU A 58 4.31 -5.64 14.39
CA LEU A 58 3.43 -5.51 13.23
C LEU A 58 2.15 -4.73 13.55
N LYS A 59 1.54 -4.93 14.73
CA LYS A 59 0.36 -4.16 15.17
C LYS A 59 0.70 -2.68 15.36
N VAL A 60 1.81 -2.40 16.06
CA VAL A 60 2.30 -1.03 16.28
C VAL A 60 2.60 -0.34 14.95
N PHE A 61 3.31 -1.02 14.04
CA PHE A 61 3.65 -0.51 12.72
C PHE A 61 2.42 -0.20 11.86
N LYS A 62 1.43 -1.11 11.84
CA LYS A 62 0.15 -0.88 11.14
C LYS A 62 -0.56 0.36 11.67
N ARG A 63 -0.63 0.52 12.98
CA ARG A 63 -1.27 1.68 13.64
C ARG A 63 -0.52 2.99 13.36
N GLY A 64 0.81 2.96 13.38
CA GLY A 64 1.64 4.11 13.04
C GLY A 64 1.49 4.52 11.59
N SER A 65 1.36 3.55 10.69
CA SER A 65 1.12 3.79 9.26
C SER A 65 -0.26 4.40 9.00
N GLU A 66 -1.30 3.91 9.69
CA GLU A 66 -2.64 4.49 9.68
C GLU A 66 -2.61 5.94 10.18
N GLY A 67 -2.01 6.18 11.34
CA GLY A 67 -1.85 7.53 11.90
C GLY A 67 -1.09 8.46 10.96
N TYR A 68 0.00 8.00 10.35
CA TYR A 68 0.76 8.78 9.38
C TYR A 68 -0.09 9.21 8.19
N ARG A 69 -0.89 8.30 7.60
CA ARG A 69 -1.78 8.62 6.46
C ARG A 69 -2.84 9.64 6.86
N VAL A 70 -3.46 9.47 8.03
CA VAL A 70 -4.46 10.40 8.56
C VAL A 70 -3.88 11.78 8.80
N LEU A 71 -2.68 11.87 9.38
CA LEU A 71 -2.04 13.15 9.71
C LEU A 71 -1.41 13.85 8.50
N LEU A 72 -1.10 13.12 7.43
CA LEU A 72 -0.52 13.66 6.20
C LEU A 72 -1.55 14.44 5.37
N ASP A 73 -2.80 13.96 5.33
CA ASP A 73 -3.89 14.64 4.62
C ASP A 73 -4.58 15.64 5.57
N PRO A 74 -4.57 16.96 5.26
CA PRO A 74 -5.21 17.97 6.10
C PRO A 74 -6.72 17.72 6.34
N VAL A 75 -7.41 17.09 5.39
CA VAL A 75 -8.83 16.76 5.51
C VAL A 75 -9.04 15.58 6.47
N LEU A 76 -8.21 14.53 6.37
CA LEU A 76 -8.28 13.40 7.29
C LEU A 76 -7.83 13.81 8.70
N ARG A 77 -6.80 14.65 8.80
CA ARG A 77 -6.34 15.23 10.07
C ARG A 77 -7.45 16.02 10.75
N ALA A 78 -8.14 16.91 10.05
CA ALA A 78 -9.26 17.66 10.62
C ALA A 78 -10.40 16.73 11.10
N ARG A 79 -10.71 15.67 10.34
CA ARG A 79 -11.71 14.66 10.75
C ARG A 79 -11.27 13.89 11.99
N TYR A 80 -9.99 13.54 12.07
CA TYR A 80 -9.40 12.88 13.22
C TYR A 80 -9.40 13.79 14.44
N ASP A 81 -8.99 15.04 14.31
CA ASP A 81 -9.01 16.01 15.41
C ASP A 81 -10.44 16.21 15.94
N ALA A 82 -11.43 16.24 15.04
CA ALA A 82 -12.85 16.27 15.43
C ALA A 82 -13.31 14.99 16.14
N ALA A 83 -12.79 13.81 15.77
CA ALA A 83 -13.08 12.54 16.43
C ALA A 83 -12.43 12.46 17.81
N VAL A 84 -11.17 12.90 17.93
CA VAL A 84 -10.45 12.98 19.20
C VAL A 84 -11.16 13.93 20.17
N ALA A 85 -11.71 15.05 19.67
CA ALA A 85 -12.51 15.96 20.47
C ALA A 85 -13.81 15.32 21.00
N ARG A 86 -14.32 14.27 20.33
CA ARG A 86 -15.46 13.45 20.79
C ARG A 86 -15.06 12.27 21.67
N GLY A 87 -13.77 12.10 21.96
CA GLY A 87 -13.24 11.01 22.79
C GLY A 87 -12.79 9.77 22.02
N GLU A 88 -12.66 9.85 20.69
CA GLU A 88 -12.21 8.73 19.87
C GLU A 88 -10.68 8.76 19.68
N SER A 89 -9.96 7.70 20.07
CA SER A 89 -8.49 7.60 19.87
C SER A 89 -8.08 7.08 18.49
N ARG A 90 -9.05 6.68 17.65
CA ARG A 90 -8.84 6.07 16.33
C ARG A 90 -9.88 6.57 15.33
N LEU A 91 -9.44 7.01 14.16
CA LEU A 91 -10.35 7.19 13.03
C LEU A 91 -10.66 5.82 12.40
N SER A 92 -11.93 5.45 12.32
CA SER A 92 -12.34 4.15 11.73
C SER A 92 -11.87 4.00 10.28
N PRO A 93 -11.45 2.79 9.84
CA PRO A 93 -10.96 2.55 8.48
C PRO A 93 -11.92 2.96 7.36
N ASP A 94 -13.24 2.91 7.62
CA ASP A 94 -14.26 3.34 6.65
C ASP A 94 -14.25 4.86 6.37
N ALA A 95 -13.77 5.67 7.31
CA ALA A 95 -13.64 7.12 7.13
C ALA A 95 -12.42 7.50 6.26
N GLU A 96 -11.40 6.62 6.17
CA GLU A 96 -10.25 6.77 5.27
C GLU A 96 -10.63 6.47 3.81
N ARG A 97 -11.59 5.58 3.57
CA ARG A 97 -12.00 5.14 2.22
C ARG A 97 -12.57 6.26 1.36
N THR A 98 -13.11 7.33 1.96
CA THR A 98 -13.84 8.36 1.21
C THR A 98 -12.95 9.32 0.40
N LYS A 99 -11.62 9.27 0.52
CA LYS A 99 -10.71 10.20 -0.19
C LYS A 99 -9.41 9.61 -0.75
N VAL A 100 -9.26 8.28 -0.84
CA VAL A 100 -8.11 7.67 -1.53
C VAL A 100 -8.27 7.77 -3.06
N VAL A 101 -8.22 9.00 -3.57
CA VAL A 101 -7.87 9.31 -4.97
C VAL A 101 -6.64 10.21 -4.88
N GLY A 102 -5.46 9.60 -4.77
CA GLY A 102 -4.20 10.32 -4.59
C GLY A 102 -3.16 9.49 -3.85
N GLU A 103 -2.56 8.54 -4.58
CA GLU A 103 -1.17 8.04 -4.42
C GLU A 103 -0.63 7.72 -3.01
N ALA A 104 -0.57 6.42 -2.68
CA ALA A 104 0.66 5.70 -2.28
C ALA A 104 0.29 4.35 -1.60
N LYS A 105 0.80 3.27 -2.19
CA LYS A 105 0.46 1.86 -1.96
C LYS A 105 0.97 1.32 -0.62
N VAL A 106 0.08 0.68 0.15
CA VAL A 106 0.31 -0.63 0.79
C VAL A 106 -1.04 -1.35 0.88
N GLY A 107 -1.35 -2.19 -0.09
CA GLY A 107 -2.58 -2.99 -0.12
C GLY A 107 -2.71 -3.70 -1.46
N SER A 108 -2.96 -5.01 -1.41
CA SER A 108 -3.16 -5.98 -2.50
C SER A 108 -3.24 -5.40 -3.91
N VAL A 109 -2.12 -5.53 -4.64
CA VAL A 109 -1.91 -4.94 -5.97
C VAL A 109 -2.79 -5.55 -7.10
N ALA A 110 -3.68 -6.49 -6.77
CA ALA A 110 -4.51 -7.22 -7.73
C ALA A 110 -5.70 -6.40 -8.27
N ASP A 111 -6.22 -5.43 -7.50
CA ASP A 111 -7.44 -4.69 -7.86
C ASP A 111 -7.21 -3.25 -8.30
N GLU A 112 -5.95 -2.82 -8.45
CA GLU A 112 -5.65 -1.47 -8.91
C GLU A 112 -6.10 -1.27 -10.37
N PRO A 113 -6.87 -0.21 -10.69
CA PRO A 113 -7.25 0.10 -12.06
C PRO A 113 -6.00 0.45 -12.87
N LEU A 114 -5.91 -0.07 -14.10
CA LEU A 114 -4.79 0.22 -14.99
C LEU A 114 -4.77 1.72 -15.31
N PRO A 115 -3.59 2.37 -15.38
CA PRO A 115 -3.48 3.73 -15.89
C PRO A 115 -4.13 3.86 -17.28
N SER A 116 -4.87 4.94 -17.52
CA SER A 116 -5.63 5.14 -18.77
C SER A 116 -4.76 5.06 -20.03
N ASP A 117 -3.48 5.40 -19.93
CA ASP A 117 -2.51 5.31 -21.03
C ASP A 117 -2.19 3.86 -21.42
N ILE A 118 -2.26 2.94 -20.46
CA ILE A 118 -1.88 1.52 -20.61
C ILE A 118 -3.12 0.65 -20.85
N GLN A 119 -4.28 1.08 -20.37
CA GLN A 119 -5.57 0.40 -20.50
C GLN A 119 -5.92 -0.04 -21.94
N PRO A 120 -5.78 0.79 -23.00
CA PRO A 120 -6.14 0.36 -24.35
C PRO A 120 -5.24 -0.79 -24.84
N LEU A 121 -3.93 -0.70 -24.59
CA LEU A 121 -2.96 -1.73 -24.96
C LEU A 121 -3.17 -3.02 -24.17
N TYR A 122 -3.46 -2.91 -22.87
CA TYR A 122 -3.77 -4.06 -22.03
C TYR A 122 -4.99 -4.84 -22.55
N THR A 123 -6.08 -4.15 -22.88
CA THR A 123 -7.29 -4.78 -23.43
C THR A 123 -7.00 -5.46 -24.76
N GLN A 124 -6.22 -4.83 -25.64
CA GLN A 124 -5.83 -5.42 -26.93
C GLN A 124 -5.00 -6.71 -26.76
N ILE A 125 -4.07 -6.74 -25.81
CA ILE A 125 -3.29 -7.95 -25.50
C ILE A 125 -4.22 -9.06 -24.96
N ALA A 126 -5.09 -8.72 -23.99
CA ALA A 126 -6.01 -9.68 -23.39
C ALA A 126 -7.00 -10.27 -24.41
N ASP A 127 -7.55 -9.45 -25.30
CA ASP A 127 -8.45 -9.91 -26.36
C ASP A 127 -7.71 -10.75 -27.41
N SER A 128 -6.46 -10.40 -27.73
CA SER A 128 -5.64 -11.20 -28.65
C SER A 128 -5.36 -12.60 -28.08
N LEU A 129 -5.03 -12.70 -26.78
CA LEU A 129 -4.89 -13.98 -26.09
C LEU A 129 -6.20 -14.78 -26.08
N ARG A 130 -7.34 -14.14 -25.80
CA ARG A 130 -8.66 -14.81 -25.84
C ARG A 130 -8.98 -15.37 -27.22
N ARG A 131 -8.53 -14.69 -28.28
CA ARG A 131 -8.68 -15.13 -29.68
C ARG A 131 -7.63 -16.16 -30.11
N GLY A 132 -6.68 -16.51 -29.25
CA GLY A 132 -5.56 -17.41 -29.57
C GLY A 132 -4.48 -16.78 -30.46
N ASP A 133 -4.53 -15.46 -30.67
CA ASP A 133 -3.57 -14.73 -31.49
C ASP A 133 -2.39 -14.25 -30.65
N VAL A 134 -1.51 -15.20 -30.33
CA VAL A 134 -0.33 -14.96 -29.49
C VAL A 134 0.66 -14.01 -30.16
N LYS A 135 0.71 -13.97 -31.49
CA LYS A 135 1.60 -13.07 -32.24
C LYS A 135 1.21 -11.61 -32.04
N ASN A 136 -0.09 -11.31 -32.18
CA ASN A 136 -0.59 -9.97 -31.93
C ASN A 136 -0.48 -9.58 -30.45
N ALA A 137 -0.78 -10.51 -29.53
CA ALA A 137 -0.59 -10.28 -28.10
C ALA A 137 0.86 -9.89 -27.75
N LYS A 138 1.84 -10.57 -28.34
CA LYS A 138 3.28 -10.26 -28.16
C LYS A 138 3.68 -8.91 -28.76
N ALA A 139 3.14 -8.55 -29.92
CA ALA A 139 3.42 -7.27 -30.56
C ALA A 139 2.93 -6.11 -29.68
N PHE A 140 1.69 -6.18 -29.19
CA PHE A 140 1.15 -5.17 -28.27
C PHE A 140 1.90 -5.13 -26.93
N MET A 141 2.32 -6.29 -26.42
CA MET A 141 3.16 -6.35 -25.21
C MET A 141 4.52 -5.67 -25.41
N MET A 142 5.10 -5.74 -26.61
CA MET A 142 6.36 -5.07 -26.93
C MET A 142 6.21 -3.54 -26.98
N LEU A 143 5.07 -3.05 -27.51
CA LEU A 143 4.72 -1.62 -27.53
C LEU A 143 4.52 -1.03 -26.14
N LEU A 144 3.96 -1.83 -25.23
CA LEU A 144 3.72 -1.43 -23.83
C LEU A 144 5.03 -1.21 -23.05
N GLY A 145 6.17 -1.64 -23.60
CA GLY A 145 7.49 -1.45 -23.02
C GLY A 145 7.75 -2.45 -21.89
N ARG A 146 8.90 -3.13 -21.93
CA ARG A 146 9.30 -4.19 -20.98
C ARG A 146 9.37 -3.78 -19.50
N LYS A 147 9.08 -2.52 -19.14
CA LYS A 147 9.31 -1.93 -17.81
C LYS A 147 8.05 -1.38 -17.14
N SER A 148 6.85 -1.77 -17.55
CA SER A 148 5.66 -1.46 -16.75
C SER A 148 5.73 -2.25 -15.43
N ASN A 149 5.90 -1.53 -14.32
CA ASN A 149 5.93 -2.11 -12.97
C ASN A 149 4.53 -2.46 -12.45
N HIS A 150 3.50 -2.43 -13.31
CA HIS A 150 2.14 -2.73 -12.92
C HIS A 150 1.91 -4.26 -12.84
N PRO A 151 1.37 -4.80 -11.73
CA PRO A 151 1.20 -6.24 -11.52
C PRO A 151 0.32 -6.92 -12.57
N LYS A 152 -0.81 -6.30 -12.99
CA LYS A 152 -1.67 -6.84 -14.05
C LYS A 152 -0.93 -6.97 -15.38
N VAL A 153 -0.04 -6.04 -15.67
CA VAL A 153 0.79 -6.10 -16.88
C VAL A 153 1.84 -7.21 -16.74
N GLN A 154 2.45 -7.37 -15.58
CA GLN A 154 3.40 -8.47 -15.33
C GLN A 154 2.75 -9.84 -15.42
N ALA A 155 1.51 -9.99 -14.92
CA ALA A 155 0.73 -11.22 -15.07
C ALA A 155 0.44 -11.48 -16.55
N LEU A 156 -0.08 -10.49 -17.28
CA LEU A 156 -0.38 -10.61 -18.70
C LEU A 156 0.87 -10.93 -19.54
N ALA A 157 2.03 -10.36 -19.19
CA ALA A 157 3.30 -10.67 -19.83
C ALA A 157 3.68 -12.15 -19.69
N ARG A 158 3.44 -12.74 -18.51
CA ARG A 158 3.67 -14.16 -18.25
C ARG A 158 2.73 -15.02 -19.07
N ASP A 159 1.45 -14.66 -19.14
CA ASP A 159 0.45 -15.39 -19.93
C ASP A 159 0.78 -15.40 -21.42
N VAL A 160 1.26 -14.26 -21.97
CA VAL A 160 1.72 -14.18 -23.37
C VAL A 160 2.93 -15.09 -23.61
N LEU A 161 3.90 -15.07 -22.71
CA LEU A 161 5.10 -15.91 -22.81
C LEU A 161 4.75 -17.40 -22.72
N GLU A 162 3.85 -17.77 -21.82
CA GLU A 162 3.39 -19.15 -21.66
C GLU A 162 2.62 -19.62 -22.90
N ALA A 163 1.72 -18.80 -23.43
CA ALA A 163 0.99 -19.10 -24.66
C ALA A 163 1.95 -19.29 -25.86
N GLU A 164 3.02 -18.48 -25.94
CA GLU A 164 4.05 -18.62 -26.97
C GLU A 164 4.83 -19.94 -26.82
N GLN A 165 5.25 -20.28 -25.61
CA GLN A 165 5.94 -21.55 -25.34
C GLN A 165 5.05 -22.76 -25.66
N ASN A 166 3.77 -22.68 -25.34
CA ASN A 166 2.80 -23.74 -25.65
C ASN A 166 2.59 -23.92 -27.15
N LEU A 167 2.61 -22.83 -27.94
CA LEU A 167 2.57 -22.93 -29.40
C LEU A 167 3.83 -23.58 -29.98
N LEU A 168 5.01 -23.25 -29.43
CA LEU A 168 6.28 -23.85 -29.86
C LEU A 168 6.36 -25.34 -29.54
N ARG A 169 5.77 -25.78 -28.43
CA ARG A 169 5.71 -27.20 -28.05
C ARG A 169 4.71 -28.03 -28.85
N ARG A 170 3.73 -27.38 -29.50
CA ARG A 170 2.69 -28.02 -30.32
C ARG A 170 3.02 -28.05 -31.82
N ARG A 171 4.16 -27.49 -32.22
CA ARG A 171 4.71 -27.53 -33.59
C ARG A 171 5.82 -28.56 -33.67
#